data_AF-A0A9D8PUJ4-F1
#
_entry.id   AF-A0A9D8PUJ4-F1
#
_cell.length_a   1.000
_cell.length_b   1.000
_cell.length_c   1.000
_cell.angle_alpha   90.00
_cell.angle_beta   90.00
_cell.angle_gamma   90.00
#
_symmetry.space_group_name_H-M   'P 1'
#
loop_
_entity.id
_entity.type
_entity.pdbx_description
1 polymer ?
#
loop_
_entity_poly.entity_id
_entity_poly.type
_entity_poly.pdbx_seq_one_letter_code
_entity_poly.pdbx_strand_id
1 'polypeptide(L)'
;MAGRNNPARWTSKHGSVVTTIYGVGTADGVNERGFAIHMLYLNATDFGPRDTSKLGVHAGLWGQYLLDNAASVGEALELMKGIQPVMVAVHGVKATVHLAIEDAAGESAIIEYIGGKPVVHHGRQYRVMTNDPTYDEQLANLARYDFTNATRQTPLPGNVDPRDRFVRSAYYLQMLPEPRSEREAIAGILAIARNASVPFGAPNNAPGTLYNTEYRTAIDLTNRRYFFELTTTPNVIWMDLAKFNFQPGAPVMILDPDNIELAGNVSAKFKAARNTPF
;
A
#
# COMPACT_ATOMS: atom_id res chain seq x y z
N MET A 1 2.84 25.85 3.66
CA MET A 1 2.93 26.35 5.05
C MET A 1 1.88 25.74 6.00
N ALA A 2 0.84 25.03 5.54
CA ALA A 2 -0.22 24.48 6.41
C ALA A 2 0.22 23.35 7.37
N GLY A 3 1.31 22.62 7.07
CA GLY A 3 1.81 21.53 7.92
C GLY A 3 2.59 21.95 9.17
N ARG A 4 2.74 23.27 9.45
CA ARG A 4 3.50 23.76 10.61
C ARG A 4 2.67 23.98 11.87
N ASN A 5 1.34 23.99 11.74
CA ASN A 5 0.44 24.24 12.88
C ASN A 5 0.04 22.91 13.54
N ASN A 6 0.54 22.70 14.75
CA ASN A 6 0.31 21.51 15.58
C ASN A 6 0.64 20.18 14.85
N PRO A 7 1.89 19.98 14.40
CA PRO A 7 2.30 18.72 13.77
C PRO A 7 2.32 17.59 14.78
N ALA A 8 1.92 16.39 14.36
CA ALA A 8 2.12 15.18 15.13
C ALA A 8 3.61 14.96 15.39
N ARG A 9 3.93 14.55 16.62
CA ARG A 9 5.26 14.07 17.03
C ARG A 9 5.04 12.75 17.74
N TRP A 10 5.78 11.72 17.35
CA TRP A 10 5.62 10.39 17.92
C TRP A 10 6.96 9.68 18.05
N THR A 11 6.93 8.59 18.81
CA THR A 11 8.00 7.60 18.89
C THR A 11 7.38 6.29 18.44
N SER A 12 8.04 5.59 17.50
CA SER A 12 7.53 4.32 16.98
C SER A 12 7.39 3.29 18.09
N LYS A 13 6.22 2.66 18.17
CA LYS A 13 5.93 1.53 19.08
C LYS A 13 6.22 0.18 18.42
N HIS A 14 6.21 0.15 17.10
CA HIS A 14 6.41 -1.06 16.30
C HIS A 14 7.48 -0.83 15.24
N GLY A 15 8.39 -1.79 15.10
CA GLY A 15 9.30 -1.84 13.96
C GLY A 15 8.58 -2.18 12.66
N SER A 16 9.07 -1.66 11.52
CA SER A 16 8.47 -1.91 10.20
C SER A 16 9.51 -2.07 9.10
N VAL A 17 9.11 -2.77 8.04
CA VAL A 17 9.81 -2.82 6.74
C VAL A 17 8.90 -2.13 5.73
N VAL A 18 9.46 -1.19 4.99
CA VAL A 18 8.70 -0.31 4.11
C VAL A 18 9.38 -0.12 2.75
N THR A 19 8.57 0.11 1.73
CA THR A 19 9.01 0.68 0.45
C THR A 19 8.82 2.19 0.50
N THR A 20 9.91 2.93 0.31
CA THR A 20 9.89 4.40 0.39
C THR A 20 9.65 5.04 -0.97
N ILE A 21 8.99 6.20 -0.99
CA ILE A 21 8.86 7.05 -2.17
C ILE A 21 10.01 8.05 -2.12
N TYR A 22 11.08 7.85 -2.90
CA TYR A 22 12.24 8.78 -3.00
C TYR A 22 12.80 9.28 -1.65
N GLY A 23 12.70 8.47 -0.59
CA GLY A 23 13.08 8.91 0.76
C GLY A 23 12.25 10.09 1.31
N VAL A 24 11.04 10.36 0.84
CA VAL A 24 10.18 11.44 1.37
C VAL A 24 8.92 10.94 2.07
N GLY A 25 8.70 9.64 2.03
CA GLY A 25 7.54 9.01 2.65
C GLY A 25 7.49 7.51 2.40
N THR A 26 6.43 6.90 2.92
CA THR A 26 6.18 5.46 2.86
C THR A 26 5.06 5.18 1.87
N ALA A 27 5.33 4.36 0.85
CA ALA A 27 4.33 3.93 -0.13
C ALA A 27 3.61 2.65 0.32
N ASP A 28 4.35 1.72 0.91
CA ASP A 28 3.88 0.37 1.17
C ASP A 28 4.69 -0.21 2.34
N GLY A 29 4.12 -1.10 3.14
CA GLY A 29 4.89 -1.72 4.21
C GLY A 29 4.08 -2.54 5.19
N VAL A 30 4.80 -3.22 6.09
CA VAL A 30 4.25 -4.04 7.16
C VAL A 30 5.07 -3.88 8.42
N ASN A 31 4.41 -3.91 9.58
CA ASN A 31 5.07 -3.84 10.88
C ASN A 31 5.23 -5.22 11.54
N GLU A 32 5.98 -5.26 12.64
CA GLU A 32 6.25 -6.48 13.41
C GLU A 32 5.01 -7.12 14.07
N ARG A 33 3.84 -6.47 13.95
CA ARG A 33 2.54 -6.99 14.42
C ARG A 33 1.72 -7.64 13.31
N GLY A 34 2.18 -7.60 12.06
CA GLY A 34 1.42 -8.09 10.92
C GLY A 34 0.30 -7.14 10.50
N PHE A 35 0.47 -5.83 10.75
CA PHE A 35 -0.36 -4.77 10.21
C PHE A 35 0.34 -4.11 9.03
N ALA A 36 -0.37 -3.98 7.90
CA ALA A 36 0.16 -3.46 6.66
C ALA A 36 -0.61 -2.24 6.15
N ILE A 37 0.08 -1.42 5.36
CA ILE A 37 -0.45 -0.22 4.71
C ILE A 37 -0.06 -0.23 3.24
N HIS A 38 -0.95 0.30 2.40
CA HIS A 38 -0.76 0.48 0.96
C HIS A 38 -1.28 1.87 0.56
N MET A 39 -0.37 2.79 0.24
CA MET A 39 -0.68 4.16 -0.19
C MET A 39 -0.80 4.20 -1.71
N LEU A 40 -1.99 4.50 -2.21
CA LEU A 40 -2.26 4.63 -3.65
C LEU A 40 -2.67 6.07 -3.95
N TYR A 41 -2.35 6.56 -5.14
CA TYR A 41 -2.90 7.83 -5.61
C TYR A 41 -4.43 7.76 -5.72
N LEU A 42 -5.11 8.90 -5.59
CA LEU A 42 -6.53 9.08 -5.88
C LEU A 42 -6.79 10.54 -6.23
N ASN A 43 -7.28 10.82 -7.44
CA ASN A 43 -7.49 12.20 -7.91
C ASN A 43 -8.51 12.97 -7.08
N ALA A 44 -9.52 12.26 -6.54
CA ALA A 44 -10.58 12.85 -5.72
C ALA A 44 -10.13 13.25 -4.30
N THR A 45 -8.88 12.95 -3.92
CA THR A 45 -8.37 13.21 -2.56
C THR A 45 -8.42 14.70 -2.21
N ASP A 46 -9.19 15.02 -1.17
CA ASP A 46 -9.25 16.31 -0.51
C ASP A 46 -9.29 16.14 1.02
N PHE A 47 -8.15 16.37 1.67
CA PHE A 47 -8.02 16.32 3.13
C PHE A 47 -8.72 17.49 3.86
N GLY A 48 -9.24 18.47 3.12
CA GLY A 48 -9.97 19.61 3.64
C GLY A 48 -9.06 20.68 4.28
N PRO A 49 -9.67 21.77 4.79
CA PRO A 49 -8.93 22.77 5.54
C PRO A 49 -8.34 22.18 6.83
N ARG A 50 -7.22 22.75 7.28
CA ARG A 50 -6.54 22.30 8.51
C ARG A 50 -7.44 22.51 9.74
N ASP A 51 -7.75 21.43 10.46
CA ASP A 51 -8.45 21.42 11.75
C ASP A 51 -7.47 21.21 12.91
N THR A 52 -7.05 22.30 13.56
CA THR A 52 -6.02 22.24 14.61
C THR A 52 -6.42 21.52 15.88
N SER A 53 -7.68 21.09 16.03
CA SER A 53 -8.10 20.19 17.12
C SER A 53 -7.49 18.79 16.97
N LYS A 54 -7.13 18.39 15.74
CA LYS A 54 -6.39 17.16 15.42
C LYS A 54 -4.93 17.46 15.16
N LEU A 55 -4.05 16.50 15.44
CA LEU A 55 -2.63 16.61 15.08
C LEU A 55 -2.45 16.48 13.56
N GLY A 56 -1.61 17.35 12.97
CA GLY A 56 -1.33 17.29 11.54
C GLY A 56 -0.27 16.24 11.21
N VAL A 57 -0.57 15.32 10.31
CA VAL A 57 0.39 14.32 9.79
C VAL A 57 0.67 14.63 8.33
N HIS A 58 1.94 14.70 7.93
CA HIS A 58 2.33 14.86 6.53
C HIS A 58 1.75 13.70 5.70
N ALA A 59 1.04 13.98 4.59
CA ALA A 59 0.36 12.90 3.83
C ALA A 59 1.31 11.78 3.37
N GLY A 60 2.56 12.09 3.03
CA GLY A 60 3.58 11.06 2.71
C GLY A 60 4.07 10.22 3.90
N LEU A 61 3.80 10.65 5.14
CA LEU A 61 4.12 9.92 6.37
C LEU A 61 2.87 9.33 7.04
N TRP A 62 1.70 9.45 6.40
CA TRP A 62 0.44 8.97 6.97
C TRP A 62 0.47 7.46 7.21
N GLY A 63 0.88 6.67 6.20
CA GLY A 63 1.07 5.23 6.34
C GLY A 63 2.12 4.87 7.39
N GLN A 64 3.24 5.60 7.45
CA GLN A 64 4.29 5.37 8.45
C GLN A 64 3.79 5.61 9.87
N TYR A 65 3.04 6.69 10.09
CA TYR A 65 2.46 6.99 11.40
C TYR A 65 1.58 5.82 11.89
N LEU A 66 0.80 5.19 11.00
CA LEU A 66 -0.02 4.05 11.38
C LEU A 66 0.81 2.79 11.61
N LEU A 67 1.78 2.47 10.73
CA LEU A 67 2.70 1.33 10.94
C LEU A 67 3.43 1.42 12.28
N ASP A 68 3.83 2.63 12.66
CA ASP A 68 4.57 2.87 13.89
C ASP A 68 3.72 2.75 15.15
N ASN A 69 2.40 2.97 15.07
CA ASN A 69 1.55 3.16 16.24
C ASN A 69 0.41 2.15 16.41
N ALA A 70 0.04 1.40 15.37
CA ALA A 70 -1.07 0.45 15.37
C ALA A 70 -0.60 -1.00 15.23
N ALA A 71 -1.22 -1.91 15.97
CA ALA A 71 -1.04 -3.36 15.81
C ALA A 71 -2.14 -4.03 14.97
N SER A 72 -3.24 -3.33 14.69
CA SER A 72 -4.41 -3.84 13.97
C SER A 72 -5.14 -2.73 13.20
N VAL A 73 -6.03 -3.12 12.28
CA VAL A 73 -6.91 -2.18 11.56
C VAL A 73 -7.78 -1.39 12.53
N GLY A 74 -8.33 -2.03 13.56
CA GLY A 74 -9.15 -1.36 14.57
C GLY A 74 -8.39 -0.26 15.33
N GLU A 75 -7.16 -0.53 15.75
CA GLU A 75 -6.30 0.47 16.39
C GLU A 75 -5.95 1.62 15.44
N ALA A 76 -5.65 1.31 14.18
CA ALA A 76 -5.35 2.33 13.17
C ALA A 76 -6.55 3.28 12.97
N LEU A 77 -7.78 2.74 12.87
CA LEU A 77 -9.00 3.55 12.76
C LEU A 77 -9.26 4.41 14.00
N GLU A 78 -8.91 3.94 15.20
CA GLU A 78 -9.00 4.75 16.42
C GLU A 78 -7.99 5.90 16.42
N LEU A 79 -6.74 5.63 16.05
CA LEU A 79 -5.68 6.63 15.93
C LEU A 79 -6.05 7.74 14.94
N MET A 80 -6.71 7.37 13.84
CA MET A 80 -7.19 8.31 12.81
C MET A 80 -8.14 9.38 13.34
N LYS A 81 -8.84 9.14 14.46
CA LYS A 81 -9.74 10.15 15.05
C LYS A 81 -8.98 11.37 15.58
N GLY A 82 -7.76 11.17 16.06
CA GLY A 82 -6.90 12.21 16.65
C GLY A 82 -5.98 12.93 15.67
N ILE A 83 -5.91 12.48 14.42
CA ILE A 83 -5.01 13.04 13.40
C ILE A 83 -5.76 13.52 12.16
N GLN A 84 -5.11 14.40 11.41
CA GLN A 84 -5.53 14.81 10.08
C GLN A 84 -4.32 14.69 9.14
N PRO A 85 -4.38 13.88 8.07
CA PRO A 85 -3.41 13.94 7.00
C PRO A 85 -3.43 15.34 6.35
N VAL A 86 -2.26 15.91 6.10
CA VAL A 86 -2.09 17.25 5.56
C VAL A 86 -1.45 17.16 4.19
N MET A 87 -2.15 17.71 3.19
CA MET A 87 -1.69 17.73 1.80
C MET A 87 -0.31 18.36 1.68
N VAL A 88 0.56 17.68 0.95
CA VAL A 88 1.94 18.09 0.66
C VAL A 88 2.21 17.93 -0.83
N ALA A 89 3.22 18.65 -1.33
CA ALA A 89 3.68 18.52 -2.70
C ALA A 89 5.18 18.29 -2.73
N VAL A 90 5.61 17.29 -3.50
CA VAL A 90 7.01 16.94 -3.71
C VAL A 90 7.29 17.13 -5.20
N HIS A 91 8.30 17.95 -5.54
CA HIS A 91 8.60 18.34 -6.91
C HIS A 91 7.39 18.85 -7.72
N GLY A 92 6.46 19.55 -7.06
CA GLY A 92 5.25 20.09 -7.69
C GLY A 92 4.08 19.10 -7.81
N VAL A 93 4.28 17.83 -7.47
CA VAL A 93 3.22 16.81 -7.48
C VAL A 93 2.60 16.71 -6.09
N LYS A 94 1.28 16.91 -6.00
CA LYS A 94 0.53 16.75 -4.76
C LYS A 94 0.43 15.26 -4.38
N ALA A 95 0.57 14.95 -3.11
CA ALA A 95 0.30 13.64 -2.56
C ALA A 95 -1.22 13.42 -2.39
N THR A 96 -1.95 13.37 -3.51
CA THR A 96 -3.37 13.01 -3.54
C THR A 96 -3.48 11.51 -3.42
N VAL A 97 -3.54 11.02 -2.17
CA VAL A 97 -3.44 9.60 -1.84
C VAL A 97 -4.60 9.15 -0.96
N HIS A 98 -5.05 7.91 -1.16
CA HIS A 98 -5.86 7.16 -0.23
C HIS A 98 -5.08 5.96 0.31
N LEU A 99 -5.62 5.31 1.34
CA LEU A 99 -4.90 4.27 2.07
C LEU A 99 -5.76 3.02 2.19
N ALA A 100 -5.19 1.87 1.79
CA ALA A 100 -5.67 0.56 2.21
C ALA A 100 -4.83 0.07 3.38
N ILE A 101 -5.48 -0.50 4.39
CA ILE A 101 -4.84 -1.13 5.55
C ILE A 101 -5.43 -2.51 5.77
N GLU A 102 -4.61 -3.43 6.26
CA GLU A 102 -5.02 -4.78 6.59
C GLU A 102 -4.17 -5.35 7.74
N ASP A 103 -4.67 -6.38 8.42
CA ASP A 103 -3.94 -7.05 9.50
C ASP A 103 -3.99 -8.58 9.42
N ALA A 104 -3.15 -9.23 10.23
CA ALA A 104 -3.02 -10.68 10.30
C ALA A 104 -4.30 -11.41 10.76
N ALA A 105 -5.28 -10.70 11.34
CA ALA A 105 -6.58 -11.29 11.62
C ALA A 105 -7.45 -11.39 10.36
N GLY A 106 -7.06 -10.71 9.28
CA GLY A 106 -7.76 -10.63 8.00
C GLY A 106 -8.79 -9.50 7.94
N GLU A 107 -8.73 -8.55 8.87
CA GLU A 107 -9.50 -7.32 8.77
C GLU A 107 -8.86 -6.38 7.74
N SER A 108 -9.68 -5.60 7.05
CA SER A 108 -9.25 -4.66 6.00
C SER A 108 -10.04 -3.37 6.09
N ALA A 109 -9.41 -2.24 5.80
CA ALA A 109 -10.10 -0.97 5.61
C ALA A 109 -9.49 -0.15 4.48
N ILE A 110 -10.34 0.60 3.78
CA ILE A 110 -9.97 1.61 2.80
C ILE A 110 -10.40 2.97 3.33
N ILE A 111 -9.48 3.93 3.31
CA ILE A 111 -9.66 5.26 3.88
C ILE A 111 -9.38 6.29 2.80
N GLU A 112 -10.43 6.99 2.39
CA GLU A 112 -10.39 8.08 1.43
C GLU A 112 -10.74 9.40 2.13
N TYR A 113 -10.23 10.52 1.63
CA TYR A 113 -10.67 11.84 2.07
C TYR A 113 -11.33 12.55 0.88
N ILE A 114 -12.64 12.75 0.95
CA ILE A 114 -13.45 13.30 -0.13
C ILE A 114 -14.19 14.53 0.38
N GLY A 115 -14.00 15.68 -0.27
CA GLY A 115 -14.60 16.95 0.15
C GLY A 115 -14.26 17.34 1.60
N GLY A 116 -13.03 17.03 2.04
CA GLY A 116 -12.53 17.34 3.37
C GLY A 116 -12.96 16.40 4.49
N LYS A 117 -13.59 15.25 4.17
CA LYS A 117 -14.08 14.30 5.17
C LYS A 117 -13.55 12.89 4.90
N PRO A 118 -13.22 12.12 5.94
CA PRO A 118 -12.88 10.72 5.78
C PRO A 118 -14.12 9.92 5.35
N VAL A 119 -13.95 9.06 4.34
CA VAL A 119 -14.86 8.00 3.93
C VAL A 119 -14.14 6.69 4.18
N VAL A 120 -14.75 5.80 4.96
CA VAL A 120 -14.10 4.56 5.43
C VAL A 120 -14.96 3.36 5.07
N HIS A 121 -14.38 2.44 4.30
CA HIS A 121 -14.95 1.12 4.04
C HIS A 121 -14.17 0.11 4.86
N HIS A 122 -14.80 -0.45 5.90
CA HIS A 122 -14.15 -1.36 6.85
C HIS A 122 -14.83 -2.73 6.88
N GLY A 123 -14.03 -3.78 6.69
CA GLY A 123 -14.47 -5.17 6.71
C GLY A 123 -13.66 -6.06 5.77
N ARG A 124 -13.61 -7.35 6.10
CA ARG A 124 -12.85 -8.40 5.38
C ARG A 124 -13.20 -8.55 3.90
N GLN A 125 -14.37 -8.05 3.49
CA GLN A 125 -14.82 -8.10 2.10
C GLN A 125 -14.06 -7.14 1.17
N TYR A 126 -13.41 -6.10 1.71
CA TYR A 126 -12.72 -5.06 0.93
C TYR A 126 -11.29 -5.48 0.59
N ARG A 127 -11.17 -6.45 -0.33
CA ARG A 127 -9.91 -7.15 -0.66
C ARG A 127 -9.19 -6.64 -1.91
N VAL A 128 -9.84 -5.75 -2.67
CA VAL A 128 -9.30 -5.17 -3.90
C VAL A 128 -9.53 -3.68 -3.84
N MET A 129 -8.53 -2.90 -4.25
CA MET A 129 -8.56 -1.45 -4.40
C MET A 129 -7.68 -1.05 -5.60
N THR A 130 -8.08 -0.01 -6.32
CA THR A 130 -7.25 0.68 -7.31
C THR A 130 -7.21 2.18 -7.02
N ASN A 131 -6.37 2.94 -7.74
CA ASN A 131 -6.15 4.36 -7.46
C ASN A 131 -7.34 5.27 -7.79
N ASP A 132 -8.13 4.95 -8.81
CA ASP A 132 -9.25 5.77 -9.23
C ASP A 132 -10.36 4.88 -9.81
N PRO A 133 -11.63 5.30 -9.77
CA PRO A 133 -12.17 6.47 -9.07
C PRO A 133 -12.29 6.25 -7.55
N THR A 134 -13.16 6.98 -6.85
CA THR A 134 -13.45 6.70 -5.43
C THR A 134 -13.88 5.25 -5.22
N TYR A 135 -13.70 4.72 -4.02
CA TYR A 135 -13.96 3.31 -3.76
C TYR A 135 -15.44 2.93 -3.97
N ASP A 136 -16.37 3.82 -3.64
CA ASP A 136 -17.81 3.63 -3.93
C ASP A 136 -18.07 3.47 -5.43
N GLU A 137 -17.41 4.25 -6.27
CA GLU A 137 -17.52 4.13 -7.72
C GLU A 137 -16.83 2.87 -8.26
N GLN A 138 -15.74 2.42 -7.63
CA GLN A 138 -15.11 1.13 -7.95
C GLN A 138 -16.06 -0.04 -7.64
N LEU A 139 -16.72 -0.02 -6.48
CA LEU A 139 -17.74 -1.00 -6.10
C LEU A 139 -18.95 -0.97 -7.04
N ALA A 140 -19.44 0.22 -7.39
CA ALA A 140 -20.53 0.38 -8.35
C ALA A 140 -20.17 -0.15 -9.75
N ASN A 141 -18.90 0.03 -10.17
CA ASN A 141 -18.41 -0.54 -11.41
C ASN A 141 -18.37 -2.08 -11.36
N LEU A 142 -17.89 -2.67 -10.27
CA LEU A 142 -17.85 -4.13 -10.11
C LEU A 142 -19.26 -4.75 -10.06
N ALA A 143 -20.24 -4.07 -9.47
CA ALA A 143 -21.63 -4.54 -9.39
C ALA A 143 -22.31 -4.73 -10.76
N ARG A 144 -21.70 -4.24 -11.86
CA ARG A 144 -22.16 -4.45 -13.24
C ARG A 144 -21.79 -5.84 -13.79
N TYR A 145 -20.98 -6.60 -13.06
CA TYR A 145 -20.49 -7.92 -13.44
C TYR A 145 -21.07 -8.98 -12.50
N ASP A 146 -21.49 -10.12 -13.06
CA ASP A 146 -21.86 -11.31 -12.28
C ASP A 146 -20.79 -12.38 -12.44
N PHE A 147 -20.07 -12.64 -11.36
CA PHE A 147 -19.02 -13.64 -11.30
C PHE A 147 -19.43 -14.91 -10.54
N THR A 148 -20.70 -15.07 -10.18
CA THR A 148 -21.20 -16.23 -9.42
C THR A 148 -20.87 -17.56 -10.10
N ASN A 149 -20.98 -17.60 -11.44
CA ASN A 149 -20.64 -18.77 -12.26
C ASN A 149 -19.53 -18.47 -13.26
N ALA A 150 -18.56 -17.63 -12.86
CA ALA A 150 -17.47 -17.22 -13.72
C ALA A 150 -16.64 -18.41 -14.22
N THR A 151 -16.26 -18.39 -15.49
CA THR A 151 -15.39 -19.39 -16.12
C THR A 151 -14.32 -18.70 -16.96
N ARG A 152 -13.35 -19.45 -17.48
CA ARG A 152 -12.34 -18.92 -18.43
C ARG A 152 -12.92 -18.25 -19.69
N GLN A 153 -14.22 -18.40 -19.97
CA GLN A 153 -14.92 -17.74 -21.06
C GLN A 153 -15.67 -16.47 -20.65
N THR A 154 -15.77 -16.17 -19.36
CA THR A 154 -16.43 -14.96 -18.87
C THR A 154 -15.72 -13.73 -19.46
N PRO A 155 -16.45 -12.83 -20.15
CA PRO A 155 -15.86 -11.62 -20.68
C PRO A 155 -15.30 -10.73 -19.57
N LEU A 156 -14.09 -10.23 -19.78
CA LEU A 156 -13.43 -9.33 -18.84
C LEU A 156 -12.90 -8.08 -19.56
N PRO A 157 -12.99 -6.92 -18.91
CA PRO A 157 -12.43 -5.70 -19.45
C PRO A 157 -10.89 -5.76 -19.36
N GLY A 158 -10.19 -5.51 -20.47
CA GLY A 158 -8.76 -5.81 -20.65
C GLY A 158 -7.82 -4.60 -20.60
N ASN A 159 -8.34 -3.39 -20.38
CA ASN A 159 -7.55 -2.17 -20.49
C ASN A 159 -6.68 -1.93 -19.23
N VAL A 160 -5.73 -1.00 -19.35
CA VAL A 160 -4.84 -0.56 -18.26
C VAL A 160 -5.53 0.42 -17.29
N ASP A 161 -6.73 0.90 -17.64
CA ASP A 161 -7.57 1.75 -16.80
C ASP A 161 -7.83 1.10 -15.42
N PRO A 162 -7.77 1.86 -14.32
CA PRO A 162 -7.97 1.30 -12.98
C PRO A 162 -9.33 0.62 -12.79
N ARG A 163 -10.41 1.05 -13.48
CA ARG A 163 -11.72 0.37 -13.42
C ARG A 163 -11.66 -1.04 -13.97
N ASP A 164 -10.97 -1.22 -15.09
CA ASP A 164 -10.76 -2.52 -15.71
C ASP A 164 -9.87 -3.40 -14.83
N ARG A 165 -8.77 -2.83 -14.28
CA ARG A 165 -7.87 -3.53 -13.36
C ARG A 165 -8.59 -4.00 -12.09
N PHE A 166 -9.49 -3.18 -11.54
CA PHE A 166 -10.31 -3.52 -10.37
C PHE A 166 -11.17 -4.76 -10.66
N VAL A 167 -11.92 -4.73 -11.76
CA VAL A 167 -12.80 -5.83 -12.18
C VAL A 167 -12.01 -7.10 -12.46
N ARG A 168 -10.90 -7.01 -13.19
CA ARG A 168 -10.03 -8.19 -13.44
C ARG A 168 -9.48 -8.77 -12.15
N SER A 169 -9.00 -7.93 -11.25
CA SER A 169 -8.44 -8.39 -9.98
C SER A 169 -9.49 -9.08 -9.12
N ALA A 170 -10.70 -8.52 -9.03
CA ALA A 170 -11.83 -9.13 -8.32
C ALA A 170 -12.23 -10.49 -8.91
N TYR A 171 -12.30 -10.58 -10.25
CA TYR A 171 -12.56 -11.83 -10.96
C TYR A 171 -11.52 -12.91 -10.62
N TYR A 172 -10.22 -12.60 -10.76
CA TYR A 172 -9.18 -13.60 -10.50
C TYR A 172 -9.11 -13.99 -9.04
N LEU A 173 -9.33 -13.04 -8.13
CA LEU A 173 -9.33 -13.31 -6.69
C LEU A 173 -10.41 -14.33 -6.29
N GLN A 174 -11.60 -14.26 -6.90
CA GLN A 174 -12.68 -15.22 -6.66
C GLN A 174 -12.37 -16.62 -7.22
N MET A 175 -11.51 -16.71 -8.24
CA MET A 175 -11.12 -17.98 -8.87
C MET A 175 -9.97 -18.68 -8.16
N LEU A 176 -9.21 -17.99 -7.31
CA LEU A 176 -8.13 -18.61 -6.58
C LEU A 176 -8.68 -19.58 -5.52
N PRO A 177 -8.18 -20.82 -5.45
CA PRO A 177 -8.50 -21.70 -4.33
C PRO A 177 -7.87 -21.16 -3.05
N GLU A 178 -8.39 -21.61 -1.90
CA GLU A 178 -7.71 -21.38 -0.62
C GLU A 178 -6.30 -21.98 -0.68
N PRO A 179 -5.23 -21.18 -0.48
CA PRO A 179 -3.87 -21.66 -0.63
C PRO A 179 -3.51 -22.64 0.48
N ARG A 180 -2.77 -23.70 0.13
CA ARG A 180 -2.35 -24.73 1.11
C ARG A 180 -1.00 -24.41 1.77
N SER A 181 -0.32 -23.38 1.28
CA SER A 181 0.98 -22.94 1.77
C SER A 181 1.21 -21.47 1.42
N GLU A 182 2.14 -20.83 2.13
CA GLU A 182 2.63 -19.49 1.79
C GLU A 182 3.08 -19.41 0.32
N ARG A 183 3.78 -20.45 -0.17
CA ARG A 183 4.23 -20.50 -1.56
C ARG A 183 3.06 -20.39 -2.55
N GLU A 184 1.96 -21.10 -2.30
CA GLU A 184 0.76 -21.02 -3.14
C GLU A 184 0.06 -19.67 -2.99
N ALA A 185 -0.03 -19.12 -1.78
CA ALA A 185 -0.63 -17.81 -1.52
C ALA A 185 0.11 -16.70 -2.27
N ILE A 186 1.43 -16.64 -2.14
CA ILE A 186 2.28 -15.64 -2.80
C ILE A 186 2.23 -15.81 -4.33
N ALA A 187 2.21 -17.05 -4.83
CA ALA A 187 2.05 -17.30 -6.26
C ALA A 187 0.71 -16.74 -6.79
N GLY A 188 -0.39 -16.96 -6.08
CA GLY A 188 -1.71 -16.45 -6.44
C GLY A 188 -1.77 -14.92 -6.44
N ILE A 189 -1.32 -14.27 -5.35
CA ILE A 189 -1.36 -12.82 -5.22
C ILE A 189 -0.45 -12.12 -6.25
N LEU A 190 0.79 -12.60 -6.45
CA LEU A 190 1.67 -12.02 -7.47
C LEU A 190 1.14 -12.26 -8.88
N ALA A 191 0.46 -13.37 -9.16
CA ALA A 191 -0.17 -13.59 -10.46
C ALA A 191 -1.28 -12.55 -10.74
N ILE A 192 -2.13 -12.25 -9.75
CA ILE A 192 -3.14 -11.20 -9.85
C ILE A 192 -2.47 -9.83 -10.02
N ALA A 193 -1.47 -9.50 -9.20
CA ALA A 193 -0.76 -8.22 -9.28
C ALA A 193 -0.07 -8.02 -10.64
N ARG A 194 0.53 -9.08 -11.21
CA ARG A 194 1.10 -9.06 -12.57
C ARG A 194 0.02 -8.89 -13.64
N ASN A 195 -1.14 -9.55 -13.50
CA ASN A 195 -2.26 -9.36 -14.44
C ASN A 195 -2.84 -7.93 -14.42
N ALA A 196 -2.85 -7.32 -13.23
CA ALA A 196 -3.26 -5.93 -13.04
C ALA A 196 -2.15 -4.92 -13.33
N SER A 197 -0.93 -5.36 -13.67
CA SER A 197 0.17 -4.43 -13.94
C SER A 197 -0.01 -3.72 -15.29
N VAL A 198 0.46 -2.48 -15.35
CA VAL A 198 0.59 -1.74 -16.61
C VAL A 198 1.97 -2.03 -17.20
N PRO A 199 2.07 -2.37 -18.50
CA PRO A 199 3.34 -2.71 -19.13
C PRO A 199 4.44 -1.67 -18.91
N PHE A 200 5.68 -2.14 -18.71
CA PHE A 200 6.85 -1.28 -18.60
C PHE A 200 7.04 -0.43 -19.87
N GLY A 201 7.29 0.87 -19.71
CA GLY A 201 7.43 1.80 -20.83
C GLY A 201 6.10 2.26 -21.47
N ALA A 202 4.94 1.92 -20.88
CA ALA A 202 3.67 2.53 -21.28
C ALA A 202 3.74 4.07 -21.14
N PRO A 203 3.18 4.84 -22.10
CA PRO A 203 3.39 6.28 -22.19
C PRO A 203 2.83 7.02 -20.97
N ASN A 204 3.73 7.68 -20.23
CA ASN A 204 3.44 8.52 -19.07
C ASN A 204 3.32 9.98 -19.52
N ASN A 205 2.13 10.39 -19.94
CA ASN A 205 1.93 11.68 -20.59
C ASN A 205 1.63 12.84 -19.61
N ALA A 206 1.44 12.59 -18.31
CA ALA A 206 1.34 13.60 -17.24
C ALA A 206 1.15 12.98 -15.82
N PRO A 207 1.37 13.78 -14.74
CA PRO A 207 0.83 13.52 -13.39
C PRO A 207 -0.66 13.11 -13.40
N GLY A 208 -1.03 11.98 -12.79
CA GLY A 208 -2.39 11.41 -12.82
C GLY A 208 -2.77 10.63 -14.09
N THR A 209 -1.82 10.32 -14.99
CA THR A 209 -2.11 9.58 -16.24
C THR A 209 -1.60 8.12 -16.21
N LEU A 210 -1.42 7.50 -17.38
CA LEU A 210 -0.99 6.12 -17.49
C LEU A 210 0.46 5.96 -17.03
N TYR A 211 0.68 5.26 -15.91
CA TYR A 211 2.02 4.89 -15.41
C TYR A 211 2.30 3.43 -15.68
N ASN A 212 3.52 3.11 -16.10
CA ASN A 212 3.99 1.75 -16.06
C ASN A 212 4.16 1.25 -14.62
N THR A 213 3.99 -0.06 -14.41
CA THR A 213 4.29 -0.67 -13.11
C THR A 213 5.80 -0.80 -12.92
N GLU A 214 6.36 -0.09 -11.94
CA GLU A 214 7.78 -0.13 -11.61
C GLU A 214 8.14 -1.33 -10.72
N TYR A 215 7.30 -1.66 -9.75
CA TYR A 215 7.48 -2.79 -8.85
C TYR A 215 6.14 -3.37 -8.41
N ARG A 216 6.18 -4.54 -7.77
CA ARG A 216 5.07 -5.21 -7.10
C ARG A 216 5.50 -5.68 -5.73
N THR A 217 4.55 -5.75 -4.81
CA THR A 217 4.77 -6.29 -3.46
C THR A 217 3.74 -7.37 -3.17
N ALA A 218 4.09 -8.27 -2.26
CA ALA A 218 3.15 -9.20 -1.63
C ALA A 218 3.58 -9.39 -0.17
N ILE A 219 2.62 -9.49 0.75
CA ILE A 219 2.92 -9.52 2.17
C ILE A 219 2.24 -10.73 2.80
N ASP A 220 3.03 -11.61 3.44
CA ASP A 220 2.51 -12.60 4.37
C ASP A 220 2.42 -11.95 5.75
N LEU A 221 1.21 -11.54 6.15
CA LEU A 221 0.96 -10.88 7.43
C LEU A 221 1.08 -11.84 8.63
N THR A 222 0.86 -13.15 8.41
CA THR A 222 0.93 -14.17 9.47
C THR A 222 2.37 -14.43 9.86
N ASN A 223 3.23 -14.66 8.87
CA ASN A 223 4.66 -14.92 9.05
C ASN A 223 5.52 -13.66 8.99
N ARG A 224 4.90 -12.49 8.74
CA ARG A 224 5.55 -11.17 8.62
C ARG A 224 6.70 -11.22 7.62
N ARG A 225 6.37 -11.59 6.38
CA ARG A 225 7.31 -11.62 5.26
C ARG A 225 6.86 -10.67 4.17
N TYR A 226 7.77 -9.79 3.77
CA TYR A 226 7.53 -8.79 2.74
C TYR A 226 8.26 -9.19 1.46
N PHE A 227 7.53 -9.44 0.40
CA PHE A 227 8.06 -9.77 -0.93
C PHE A 227 8.05 -8.53 -1.81
N PHE A 228 9.09 -8.39 -2.62
CA PHE A 228 9.25 -7.28 -3.56
C PHE A 228 9.74 -7.82 -4.91
N GLU A 229 9.11 -7.36 -5.99
CA GLU A 229 9.46 -7.68 -7.37
C GLU A 229 9.63 -6.39 -8.16
N LEU A 230 10.87 -6.06 -8.52
CA LEU A 230 11.15 -4.95 -9.43
C LEU A 230 10.83 -5.38 -10.87
N THR A 231 10.05 -4.60 -11.62
CA THR A 231 9.66 -4.96 -13.00
C THR A 231 10.86 -5.09 -13.94
N THR A 232 11.95 -4.39 -13.66
CA THR A 232 13.18 -4.41 -14.47
C THR A 232 14.15 -5.52 -14.08
N THR A 233 13.83 -6.34 -13.07
CA THR A 233 14.69 -7.44 -12.62
C THR A 233 13.96 -8.78 -12.74
N PRO A 234 14.60 -9.84 -13.26
CA PRO A 234 13.95 -11.15 -13.46
C PRO A 234 13.83 -11.98 -12.17
N ASN A 235 13.97 -11.36 -10.99
CA ASN A 235 14.01 -12.03 -9.68
C ASN A 235 13.01 -11.41 -8.70
N VAL A 236 12.56 -12.23 -7.75
CA VAL A 236 11.79 -11.79 -6.58
C VAL A 236 12.69 -11.86 -5.35
N ILE A 237 12.61 -10.84 -4.51
CA ILE A 237 13.30 -10.78 -3.21
C ILE A 237 12.28 -10.79 -2.08
N TRP A 238 12.69 -11.22 -0.89
CA TRP A 238 11.86 -11.09 0.30
C TRP A 238 12.65 -10.82 1.57
N MET A 239 11.95 -10.18 2.51
CA MET A 239 12.44 -9.81 3.82
C MET A 239 11.60 -10.50 4.88
N ASP A 240 12.28 -11.26 5.74
CA ASP A 240 11.69 -11.84 6.94
C ASP A 240 11.85 -10.86 8.11
N LEU A 241 10.75 -10.30 8.60
CA LEU A 241 10.78 -9.28 9.65
C LEU A 241 11.39 -9.82 10.95
N ALA A 242 11.28 -11.13 11.21
CA ALA A 242 11.85 -11.74 12.42
C ALA A 242 13.40 -11.73 12.42
N LYS A 243 14.03 -11.42 11.29
CA LYS A 243 15.50 -11.31 11.16
C LYS A 243 16.04 -9.90 11.42
N PHE A 244 15.18 -8.93 11.68
CA PHE A 244 15.59 -7.55 11.97
C PHE A 244 15.55 -7.27 13.47
N ASN A 245 16.43 -6.36 13.91
CA ASN A 245 16.43 -5.86 15.28
C ASN A 245 15.64 -4.54 15.34
N PHE A 246 14.46 -4.57 15.95
CA PHE A 246 13.60 -3.40 16.14
C PHE A 246 13.67 -2.79 17.55
N GLN A 247 14.64 -3.22 18.37
CA GLN A 247 14.82 -2.64 19.71
C GLN A 247 15.18 -1.15 19.62
N PRO A 248 14.75 -0.33 20.60
CA PRO A 248 15.12 1.08 20.66
C PRO A 248 16.64 1.28 20.56
N GLY A 249 17.06 2.19 19.67
CA GLY A 249 18.49 2.47 19.41
C GLY A 249 19.15 1.54 18.40
N ALA A 250 18.46 0.51 17.89
CA ALA A 250 18.94 -0.24 16.74
C ALA A 250 19.09 0.69 15.50
N PRO A 251 20.09 0.45 14.64
CA PRO A 251 20.29 1.27 13.44
C PRO A 251 19.14 1.11 12.45
N VAL A 252 18.80 2.18 11.75
CA VAL A 252 17.93 2.10 10.57
C VAL A 252 18.67 1.34 9.47
N MET A 253 17.99 0.39 8.85
CA MET A 253 18.54 -0.50 7.84
C MET A 253 17.94 -0.18 6.47
N ILE A 254 18.76 -0.16 5.42
CA ILE A 254 18.35 0.14 4.05
C ILE A 254 18.88 -0.93 3.08
N LEU A 255 18.09 -1.21 2.05
CA LEU A 255 18.46 -2.03 0.91
C LEU A 255 18.08 -1.27 -0.36
N ASP A 256 18.97 -1.26 -1.34
CA ASP A 256 18.70 -0.76 -2.68
C ASP A 256 18.18 -1.91 -3.56
N PRO A 257 16.91 -1.89 -3.99
CA PRO A 257 16.32 -2.95 -4.78
C PRO A 257 16.78 -2.94 -6.26
N ASP A 258 17.46 -1.90 -6.74
CA ASP A 258 17.93 -1.82 -8.14
C ASP A 258 19.12 -2.76 -8.43
N ASN A 259 19.71 -3.36 -7.40
CA ASN A 259 20.73 -4.38 -7.58
C ASN A 259 20.12 -5.66 -8.16
N ILE A 260 20.29 -5.85 -9.46
CA ILE A 260 19.74 -6.98 -10.25
C ILE A 260 20.22 -8.37 -9.79
N GLU A 261 21.33 -8.44 -9.04
CA GLU A 261 21.88 -9.67 -8.46
C GLU A 261 21.14 -10.12 -7.19
N LEU A 262 20.19 -9.33 -6.70
CA LEU A 262 19.35 -9.72 -5.57
C LEU A 262 18.31 -10.76 -6.00
N ALA A 263 18.27 -11.85 -5.25
CA ALA A 263 17.27 -12.90 -5.37
C ALA A 263 17.09 -13.56 -4.00
N GLY A 264 15.88 -14.05 -3.73
CA GLY A 264 15.64 -14.86 -2.55
C GLY A 264 15.44 -14.05 -1.27
N ASN A 265 15.79 -14.65 -0.13
CA ASN A 265 15.81 -13.95 1.15
C ASN A 265 16.97 -12.95 1.20
N VAL A 266 16.65 -11.66 1.35
CA VAL A 266 17.63 -10.57 1.37
C VAL A 266 17.76 -9.89 2.73
N SER A 267 17.15 -10.42 3.80
CA SER A 267 17.21 -9.82 5.15
C SER A 267 18.64 -9.47 5.59
N ALA A 268 19.61 -10.36 5.32
CA ALA A 268 21.01 -10.16 5.72
C ALA A 268 21.80 -9.21 4.79
N LYS A 269 21.20 -8.76 3.68
CA LYS A 269 21.83 -7.86 2.70
C LYS A 269 21.55 -6.38 2.97
N PHE A 270 20.64 -6.09 3.90
CA PHE A 270 20.41 -4.72 4.38
C PHE A 270 21.67 -4.18 5.06
N LYS A 271 21.89 -2.87 4.91
CA LYS A 271 23.03 -2.16 5.51
C LYS A 271 22.51 -1.04 6.39
N ALA A 272 23.27 -0.66 7.42
CA ALA A 272 22.95 0.52 8.20
C ALA A 272 22.89 1.75 7.29
N ALA A 273 21.80 2.50 7.38
CA ALA A 273 21.60 3.71 6.62
C ALA A 273 22.60 4.78 7.09
N ARG A 274 23.22 5.49 6.15
CA ARG A 274 24.10 6.64 6.49
C ARG A 274 23.27 7.82 7.00
N ASN A 275 22.09 8.02 6.41
CA ASN A 275 21.09 9.01 6.78
C ASN A 275 19.73 8.31 6.86
N THR A 276 18.89 8.67 7.83
CA THR A 276 17.51 8.20 7.86
C THR A 276 16.74 8.82 6.68
N PRO A 277 15.88 8.05 6.00
CA PRO A 277 15.19 8.54 4.81
C PRO A 277 14.25 9.71 5.14
N PHE A 278 13.58 9.68 6.30
CA PHE A 278 12.73 10.76 6.80
C PHE A 278 12.57 10.68 8.32
#